data_AF-A0A3P7JMP5-F1
#
_entry.id   AF-A0A3P7JMP5-F1
#
_cell.length_a   1.000
_cell.length_b   1.000
_cell.length_c   1.000
_cell.angle_alpha   90.00
_cell.angle_beta   90.00
_cell.angle_gamma   90.00
#
_symmetry.space_group_name_H-M   'P 1'
#
loop_
_entity.id
_entity.type
_entity.pdbx_description
1 polymer ?
#
loop_
_entity_poly.entity_id
_entity_poly.type
_entity_poly.pdbx_seq_one_letter_code
_entity_poly.pdbx_strand_id
1 'polypeptide(L)'
;MGELLKETKESTPTSPESSAGKQSTKEVKKKKNSAASNSGHNGEIRNYWIEYWDRKQRRWICIDPLRATVDEPNSIEENLTKPVSYVFAIDSGPSVHFSTFKEGGVRDITARYASNYLRPEFRRLRTTQQWIATTLRRKSLRANRERSDQEDMYLRQELVNKPLPTTVAEYKNHPLYVLEKDLLKFEGIYPKPEDQKPLGEVRGHKVFPRSTVYTLQSANNWIKMARSVKEGEEPYKVVKARTNPRIPIEQREQKYLDIFGYWQTEPFRPPKVENGRIPRNEYGNVYMYQPSMCPVGAVHIRLPGLPNIARRLGGLECVPAVVGWEFNSCANFPIIEGACVLEKDAQLFIDEWKRLESTREERENKVSGHGS
;
A
#
# COMPACT_ATOMS: atom_id res chain seq x y z
N MET A 1 63.38 7.32 0.07
CA MET A 1 64.74 7.75 -0.30
C MET A 1 64.69 9.24 -0.53
N GLY A 2 65.08 10.15 0.35
CA GLY A 2 65.60 10.19 1.72
C GLY A 2 65.24 11.62 2.19
N GLU A 3 64.79 11.78 3.42
CA GLU A 3 65.56 12.46 4.49
C GLU A 3 65.64 14.00 4.37
N LEU A 4 65.69 14.79 5.42
CA LEU A 4 65.26 14.76 6.82
C LEU A 4 65.79 16.10 7.38
N LEU A 5 65.00 16.83 8.18
CA LEU A 5 65.43 17.68 9.32
C LEU A 5 66.35 18.89 9.00
N LYS A 6 66.41 19.98 9.76
CA LYS A 6 66.15 20.37 11.15
C LYS A 6 66.03 21.92 11.09
N GLU A 7 65.39 22.65 11.98
CA GLU A 7 65.82 22.82 13.36
C GLU A 7 64.79 23.66 14.14
N THR A 8 64.56 23.21 15.36
CA THR A 8 63.77 23.78 16.45
C THR A 8 64.53 24.86 17.22
N LYS A 9 63.82 25.88 17.74
CA LYS A 9 64.17 26.50 19.04
C LYS A 9 62.91 26.90 19.82
N GLU A 10 62.74 26.26 20.97
CA GLU A 10 61.86 26.64 22.08
C GLU A 10 62.53 27.71 22.96
N SER A 11 61.72 28.62 23.51
CA SER A 11 61.90 29.13 24.88
C SER A 11 60.60 29.80 25.37
N THR A 12 60.03 29.25 26.44
CA THR A 12 58.92 29.79 27.25
C THR A 12 59.48 30.68 28.39
N PRO A 13 58.68 31.14 29.39
CA PRO A 13 57.72 32.24 29.33
C PRO A 13 58.01 33.33 30.41
N THR A 14 57.39 34.51 30.32
CA THR A 14 57.34 35.44 31.48
C THR A 14 56.13 36.38 31.36
N SER A 15 55.21 36.28 32.31
CA SER A 15 54.26 37.33 32.74
C SER A 15 54.90 38.06 33.95
N PRO A 16 54.43 39.23 34.46
CA PRO A 16 53.11 39.85 34.31
C PRO A 16 53.13 41.39 34.13
N GLU A 17 51.99 42.04 33.88
CA GLU A 17 51.48 43.16 34.70
C GLU A 17 50.22 43.83 34.11
N SER A 18 49.37 44.25 35.03
CA SER A 18 48.07 44.89 34.90
C SER A 18 48.15 46.39 34.60
N SER A 19 47.22 46.92 33.78
CA SER A 19 46.68 48.27 34.02
C SER A 19 45.32 48.47 33.34
N ALA A 20 44.53 49.35 33.95
CA ALA A 20 43.09 49.47 33.81
C ALA A 20 42.61 50.40 32.69
N GLY A 21 41.46 50.04 32.10
CA GLY A 21 40.29 50.90 31.86
C GLY A 21 40.38 52.12 30.94
N LYS A 22 39.61 52.10 29.84
CA LYS A 22 38.63 53.15 29.51
C LYS A 22 37.60 52.70 28.47
N GLN A 23 36.34 53.04 28.76
CA GLN A 23 35.13 52.77 28.01
C GLN A 23 34.99 53.67 26.77
N SER A 24 34.36 53.15 25.71
CA SER A 24 33.48 53.95 24.85
C SER A 24 32.47 53.04 24.11
N THR A 25 31.22 53.22 24.52
CA THR A 25 29.90 52.87 23.96
C THR A 25 29.79 52.53 22.47
N LYS A 26 29.10 51.40 22.18
CA LYS A 26 28.24 51.25 20.99
C LYS A 26 26.92 50.58 21.40
N GLU A 27 25.84 51.33 21.23
CA GLU A 27 24.45 50.88 21.37
C GLU A 27 24.10 49.82 20.33
N VAL A 28 23.52 48.70 20.78
CA VAL A 28 22.71 47.82 19.94
C VAL A 28 21.37 47.58 20.64
N LYS A 29 20.30 47.92 19.91
CA LYS A 29 18.90 47.88 20.32
C LYS A 29 18.49 46.47 20.78
N LYS A 30 18.07 46.41 22.05
CA LYS A 30 17.50 45.25 22.73
C LYS A 30 16.12 44.91 22.12
N LYS A 31 16.01 43.83 21.34
CA LYS A 31 14.72 43.18 21.07
C LYS A 31 14.28 42.47 22.37
N LYS A 32 13.06 42.80 22.82
CA LYS A 32 12.43 42.26 24.02
C LYS A 32 12.29 40.74 23.91
N ASN A 33 13.10 40.00 24.67
CA ASN A 33 12.76 38.64 25.07
C ASN A 33 11.68 38.73 26.14
N SER A 34 10.45 38.37 25.78
CA SER A 34 9.43 38.01 26.76
C SER A 34 9.89 36.77 27.51
N ALA A 35 9.83 36.86 28.84
CA ALA A 35 10.25 35.87 29.81
C ALA A 35 9.84 34.44 29.41
N ALA A 36 10.83 33.62 29.04
CA ALA A 36 10.73 32.19 29.23
C ALA A 36 10.79 31.95 30.73
N SER A 37 9.65 31.63 31.33
CA SER A 37 9.60 31.01 32.65
C SER A 37 10.42 29.73 32.57
N ASN A 38 11.60 29.76 33.17
CA ASN A 38 12.45 28.58 33.36
C ASN A 38 11.79 27.70 34.42
N SER A 39 10.70 27.01 34.07
CA SER A 39 10.02 26.05 34.92
C SER A 39 10.85 24.76 34.93
N GLY A 40 11.29 24.33 36.11
CA GLY A 40 12.21 23.22 36.36
C GLY A 40 11.72 21.81 36.00
N HIS A 41 10.92 21.65 34.94
CA HIS A 41 10.37 20.37 34.46
C HIS A 41 11.21 19.75 33.32
N ASN A 42 12.45 20.21 33.11
CA ASN A 42 13.34 19.59 32.12
C ASN A 42 13.63 18.14 32.53
N GLY A 43 13.04 17.17 31.82
CA GLY A 43 13.27 15.74 32.01
C GLY A 43 12.09 14.94 32.58
N GLU A 44 10.94 15.58 32.87
CA GLU A 44 9.74 14.84 33.28
C GLU A 44 9.11 14.11 32.09
N ILE A 45 9.03 12.78 32.17
CA ILE A 45 8.39 11.94 31.15
C ILE A 45 6.88 11.90 31.40
N ARG A 46 6.09 12.25 30.37
CA ARG A 46 4.63 12.18 30.43
C ARG A 46 4.03 11.68 29.11
N ASN A 47 3.20 10.65 29.19
CA ASN A 47 2.60 10.00 28.01
C ASN A 47 1.12 10.36 27.78
N TYR A 48 0.66 11.48 28.32
CA TYR A 48 -0.71 11.98 28.15
C TYR A 48 -0.71 13.51 28.09
N TRP A 49 -1.66 14.10 27.38
CA TRP A 49 -1.90 15.54 27.27
C TRP A 49 -3.31 15.74 26.70
N ILE A 50 -3.69 16.99 26.38
CA ILE A 50 -5.04 17.31 25.95
C ILE A 50 -5.00 17.86 24.52
N GLU A 51 -5.99 17.49 23.70
CA GLU A 51 -6.29 18.18 22.45
C GLU A 51 -7.70 18.79 22.54
N TYR A 52 -7.91 19.92 21.88
CA TYR A 52 -9.25 20.47 21.69
C TYR A 52 -9.54 20.68 20.20
N TRP A 53 -10.80 20.52 19.82
CA TRP A 53 -11.24 20.77 18.45
C TRP A 53 -11.58 22.25 18.27
N ASP A 54 -10.75 22.97 17.51
CA ASP A 54 -11.11 24.33 17.09
C ASP A 54 -12.12 24.28 15.96
N ARG A 55 -13.35 24.72 16.24
CA ARG A 55 -14.45 24.75 15.26
C ARG A 55 -14.21 25.76 14.13
N LYS A 56 -13.45 26.83 14.37
CA LYS A 56 -13.17 27.85 13.35
C LYS A 56 -12.14 27.36 12.35
N GLN A 57 -11.03 26.83 12.84
CA GLN A 57 -9.96 26.26 12.00
C GLN A 57 -10.24 24.83 11.54
N ARG A 58 -11.25 24.17 12.11
CA ARG A 58 -11.64 22.78 11.81
C ARG A 58 -10.46 21.81 11.96
N ARG A 59 -9.70 21.96 13.05
CA ARG A 59 -8.56 21.10 13.38
C ARG A 59 -8.40 20.94 14.89
N TRP A 60 -7.74 19.84 15.28
CA TRP A 60 -7.31 19.62 16.67
C TRP A 60 -6.07 20.46 16.99
N ILE A 61 -6.08 21.07 18.17
CA ILE A 61 -5.01 21.86 18.75
C ILE A 61 -4.52 21.16 20.01
N CYS A 62 -3.21 20.91 20.11
CA CYS A 62 -2.63 20.30 21.29
C CYS A 62 -2.39 21.33 22.40
N ILE A 63 -2.58 20.91 23.65
CA ILE A 63 -2.29 21.71 24.84
C ILE A 63 -1.42 20.85 25.75
N ASP A 64 -0.28 21.40 26.16
CA ASP A 64 0.53 20.85 27.24
C ASP A 64 0.34 21.67 28.53
N PRO A 65 -0.44 21.18 29.51
CA PRO A 65 -0.64 21.89 30.77
C PRO A 65 0.63 22.04 31.63
N LEU A 66 1.66 21.22 31.42
CA LEU A 66 2.89 21.25 32.22
C LEU A 66 3.77 22.42 31.80
N ARG A 67 3.88 22.64 30.50
CA ARG A 67 4.72 23.69 29.91
C ARG A 67 3.95 24.94 29.50
N ALA A 68 2.62 24.90 29.64
CA ALA A 68 1.71 25.93 29.15
C ALA A 68 1.89 26.24 27.65
N THR A 69 2.28 25.24 26.85
CA THR A 69 2.41 25.38 25.39
C THR A 69 1.09 25.02 24.71
N VAL A 70 0.80 25.72 23.62
CA VAL A 70 -0.43 25.57 22.84
C VAL A 70 -0.04 25.41 21.37
N ASP A 71 -0.55 24.36 20.75
CA ASP A 71 -0.31 24.02 19.35
C ASP A 71 1.15 23.73 18.98
N GLU A 72 1.93 23.21 19.94
CA GLU A 72 3.35 22.86 19.77
C GLU A 72 3.59 21.34 19.90
N PRO A 73 3.21 20.52 18.89
CA PRO A 73 3.33 19.06 18.98
C PRO A 73 4.78 18.56 19.11
N ASN A 74 5.76 19.30 18.57
CA ASN A 74 7.18 18.95 18.69
C ASN A 74 7.68 19.07 20.14
N SER A 75 7.22 20.08 20.90
CA SER A 75 7.58 20.25 22.31
C SER A 75 7.00 19.13 23.17
N ILE A 76 5.80 18.63 22.83
CA ILE A 76 5.21 17.47 23.50
C ILE A 76 6.09 16.23 23.27
N GLU A 77 6.62 16.03 22.06
CA GLU A 77 7.42 14.85 21.75
C GLU A 77 8.67 14.72 22.64
N GLU A 78 9.31 15.82 23.02
CA GLU A 78 10.51 15.86 23.86
C GLU A 78 10.31 15.15 25.21
N ASN A 79 9.09 15.16 25.74
CA ASN A 79 8.75 14.63 27.06
C ASN A 79 8.05 13.26 27.01
N LEU A 80 7.95 12.64 25.84
CA LEU A 80 7.37 11.30 25.71
C LEU A 80 8.38 10.20 26.04
N THR A 81 7.89 9.05 26.55
CA THR A 81 8.70 7.84 26.61
C THR A 81 9.25 7.50 25.22
N LYS A 82 10.57 7.30 25.12
CA LYS A 82 11.26 6.95 23.88
C LYS A 82 11.54 5.44 23.81
N PRO A 83 11.40 4.79 22.64
CA PRO A 83 10.91 5.38 21.38
C PRO A 83 9.39 5.54 21.37
N VAL A 84 8.91 6.66 20.84
CA VAL A 84 7.48 6.86 20.57
C VAL A 84 7.06 5.83 19.52
N SER A 85 6.03 5.04 19.79
CA SER A 85 5.51 4.05 18.85
C SER A 85 4.09 4.37 18.41
N TYR A 86 3.22 4.77 19.35
CA TYR A 86 1.84 5.11 19.11
C TYR A 86 1.40 6.29 19.97
N VAL A 87 0.56 7.14 19.40
CA VAL A 87 -0.22 8.14 20.11
C VAL A 87 -1.67 7.98 19.67
N PHE A 88 -2.56 7.74 20.63
CA PHE A 88 -3.99 7.62 20.38
C PHE A 88 -4.74 8.80 21.00
N ALA A 89 -5.56 9.47 20.19
CA ALA A 89 -6.59 10.38 20.69
C ALA A 89 -7.81 9.59 21.13
N ILE A 90 -8.38 9.96 22.26
CA ILE A 90 -9.65 9.42 22.77
C ILE A 90 -10.59 10.60 22.94
N ASP A 91 -11.54 10.75 22.02
CA ASP A 91 -12.61 11.75 22.09
C ASP A 91 -13.84 11.10 22.74
N SER A 92 -14.26 11.61 23.90
CA SER A 92 -15.49 11.17 24.57
C SER A 92 -16.76 11.68 23.88
N GLY A 93 -16.64 12.58 22.90
CA GLY A 93 -17.76 13.28 22.28
C GLY A 93 -18.35 14.34 23.22
N PRO A 94 -19.32 15.14 22.74
CA PRO A 94 -19.99 16.10 23.60
C PRO A 94 -20.75 15.36 24.71
N SER A 95 -20.57 15.77 25.97
CA SER A 95 -21.29 15.25 27.14
C SER A 95 -22.79 15.57 27.15
N VAL A 96 -23.36 16.00 26.02
CA VAL A 96 -24.75 16.44 25.95
C VAL A 96 -25.64 15.22 25.72
N HIS A 97 -26.38 14.88 26.76
CA HIS A 97 -27.24 13.70 26.97
C HIS A 97 -28.39 13.52 25.94
N PHE A 98 -28.35 14.19 24.79
CA PHE A 98 -29.48 14.32 23.87
C PHE A 98 -29.17 14.07 22.38
N SER A 99 -27.91 13.77 22.02
CA SER A 99 -27.56 13.38 20.66
C SER A 99 -27.57 11.86 20.50
N THR A 100 -28.40 11.35 19.60
CA THR A 100 -28.47 9.93 19.20
C THR A 100 -27.20 9.44 18.49
N PHE A 101 -26.24 10.34 18.21
CA PHE A 101 -24.98 10.02 17.53
C PHE A 101 -23.80 10.23 18.47
N LYS A 102 -23.13 9.12 18.82
CA LYS A 102 -21.81 9.15 19.48
C LYS A 102 -20.81 9.85 18.56
N GLU A 103 -20.46 11.11 18.85
CA GLU A 103 -19.46 11.87 18.07
C GLU A 103 -18.02 11.58 18.48
N GLY A 104 -17.82 10.88 19.61
CA GLY A 104 -16.51 10.49 20.11
C GLY A 104 -15.99 9.17 19.56
N GLY A 105 -14.68 8.95 19.62
CA GLY A 105 -14.03 7.69 19.27
C GLY A 105 -12.53 7.75 19.45
N VAL A 106 -11.81 6.76 18.92
CA VAL A 106 -10.37 6.62 19.04
C VAL A 106 -9.70 6.82 17.70
N ARG A 107 -8.65 7.65 17.66
CA ARG A 107 -7.87 7.97 16.46
C ARG A 107 -6.40 7.72 16.71
N ASP A 108 -5.70 7.20 15.72
CA ASP A 108 -4.25 7.15 15.70
C ASP A 108 -3.71 8.47 15.15
N ILE A 109 -3.20 9.32 16.03
CA ILE A 109 -2.70 10.66 15.71
C ILE A 109 -1.17 10.73 15.80
N THR A 110 -0.50 9.57 15.77
CA THR A 110 0.95 9.47 15.94
C THR A 110 1.73 10.36 14.97
N ALA A 111 1.23 10.52 13.75
CA ALA A 111 1.86 11.35 12.72
C ALA A 111 2.05 12.82 13.12
N ARG A 112 1.18 13.34 14.01
CA ARG A 112 1.23 14.71 14.53
C ARG A 112 2.43 14.94 15.43
N TYR A 113 2.75 13.96 16.27
CA TYR A 113 3.71 14.12 17.36
C TYR A 113 5.06 13.47 17.07
N ALA A 114 5.09 12.34 16.37
CA ALA A 114 6.34 11.64 16.10
C ALA A 114 7.10 12.32 14.95
N SER A 115 8.17 13.06 15.27
CA SER A 115 9.10 13.63 14.28
C SER A 115 9.61 12.58 13.30
N ASN A 116 9.94 11.39 13.82
CA ASN A 116 10.47 10.25 13.06
C ASN A 116 9.40 9.39 12.36
N TYR A 117 8.12 9.80 12.33
CA TYR A 117 6.99 9.00 11.82
C TYR A 117 7.24 8.37 10.43
N LEU A 118 7.90 9.12 9.53
CA LEU A 118 8.16 8.69 8.16
C LEU A 118 9.40 7.78 8.02
N ARG A 119 10.29 7.78 9.02
CA ARG A 119 11.56 7.04 8.96
C ARG A 119 11.34 5.53 8.94
N PRO A 120 12.18 4.76 8.23
CA PRO A 120 12.08 3.30 8.17
C PRO A 120 12.07 2.63 9.55
N GLU A 121 12.91 3.08 10.49
CA GLU A 121 13.06 2.50 11.83
C GLU A 121 11.75 2.62 12.62
N PHE A 122 11.12 3.80 12.57
CA PHE A 122 9.84 4.05 13.24
C PHE A 122 8.74 3.13 12.75
N ARG A 123 8.63 2.99 11.42
CA ARG A 123 7.56 2.18 10.81
C ARG A 123 7.72 0.68 11.06
N ARG A 124 8.94 0.20 11.32
CA ARG A 124 9.22 -1.20 11.68
C ARG A 124 8.77 -1.57 13.10
N LEU A 125 8.62 -0.59 13.99
CA LEU A 125 8.11 -0.80 15.35
C LEU A 125 6.58 -0.94 15.40
N ARG A 126 5.91 -0.76 14.25
CA ARG A 126 4.46 -0.65 14.18
C ARG A 126 3.83 -1.86 13.51
N THR A 127 2.62 -2.18 13.94
CA THR A 127 1.75 -3.14 13.27
C THR A 127 1.27 -2.59 11.92
N THR A 128 0.65 -3.45 11.11
CA THR A 128 0.15 -3.04 9.81
C THR A 128 -0.92 -1.95 9.94
N GLN A 129 -0.85 -0.93 9.06
CA GLN A 129 -1.84 0.16 9.06
C GLN A 129 -3.26 -0.37 8.84
N GLN A 130 -3.41 -1.45 8.06
CA GLN A 130 -4.70 -2.11 7.83
C GLN A 130 -5.29 -2.68 9.11
N TRP A 131 -4.49 -3.29 9.99
CA TRP A 131 -4.96 -3.83 11.25
C TRP A 131 -5.45 -2.72 12.19
N ILE A 132 -4.70 -1.62 12.31
CA ILE A 132 -5.12 -0.44 13.12
C ILE A 132 -6.41 0.14 12.56
N ALA A 133 -6.45 0.41 11.25
CA ALA A 133 -7.64 0.97 10.60
C ALA A 133 -8.87 0.08 10.78
N THR A 134 -8.73 -1.24 10.67
CA THR A 134 -9.83 -2.20 10.88
C THR A 134 -10.28 -2.20 12.35
N THR A 135 -9.32 -2.18 13.28
CA THR A 135 -9.56 -2.15 14.73
C THR A 135 -10.33 -0.91 15.15
N LEU A 136 -9.92 0.28 14.67
CA LEU A 136 -10.53 1.56 14.99
C LEU A 136 -11.87 1.80 14.27
N ARG A 137 -12.18 1.04 13.21
CA ARG A 137 -13.50 1.07 12.54
C ARG A 137 -14.62 0.35 13.30
N ARG A 138 -14.29 -0.41 14.37
CA ARG A 138 -15.29 -1.09 15.21
C ARG A 138 -16.23 -0.08 15.85
N LYS A 139 -17.53 -0.40 15.92
CA LYS A 139 -18.59 0.52 16.37
C LYS A 139 -18.30 1.19 17.73
N SER A 140 -17.65 0.49 18.65
CA SER A 140 -17.31 1.01 19.98
C SER A 140 -16.20 2.07 19.95
N LEU A 141 -15.30 2.02 18.97
CA LEU A 141 -14.10 2.85 18.84
C LEU A 141 -14.18 3.88 17.70
N ARG A 142 -15.11 3.69 16.76
CA ARG A 142 -15.19 4.49 15.53
C ARG A 142 -15.40 5.97 15.83
N ALA A 143 -14.42 6.79 15.46
CA ALA A 143 -14.47 8.24 15.55
C ALA A 143 -15.46 8.87 14.56
N ASN A 144 -15.83 10.13 14.81
CA ASN A 144 -16.64 10.94 13.90
C ASN A 144 -15.97 11.02 12.52
N ARG A 145 -16.71 10.67 11.48
CA ARG A 145 -16.20 10.60 10.09
C ARG A 145 -15.74 11.95 9.58
N GLU A 146 -16.55 13.00 9.75
CA GLU A 146 -16.25 14.32 9.20
C GLU A 146 -15.00 14.93 9.83
N ARG A 147 -14.85 14.86 11.17
CA ARG A 147 -13.63 15.31 11.85
C ARG A 147 -12.43 14.46 11.48
N SER A 148 -12.62 13.15 11.31
CA SER A 148 -11.55 12.23 10.89
C SER A 148 -11.02 12.57 9.50
N ASP A 149 -11.91 12.85 8.54
CA ASP A 149 -11.54 13.18 7.16
C ASP A 149 -10.74 14.50 7.12
N GLN A 150 -11.14 15.51 7.90
CA GLN A 150 -10.40 16.77 8.04
C GLN A 150 -9.04 16.58 8.69
N GLU A 151 -8.97 15.78 9.75
CA GLU A 151 -7.71 15.48 10.41
C GLU A 151 -6.76 14.71 9.48
N ASP A 152 -7.26 13.73 8.72
CA ASP A 152 -6.46 12.98 7.75
C ASP A 152 -5.87 13.90 6.67
N MET A 153 -6.65 14.87 6.18
CA MET A 153 -6.16 15.89 5.24
C MET A 153 -5.08 16.77 5.88
N TYR A 154 -5.32 17.27 7.09
CA TYR A 154 -4.37 18.12 7.81
C TYR A 154 -3.05 17.38 8.10
N LEU A 155 -3.11 16.18 8.67
CA LEU A 155 -1.93 15.36 8.97
C LEU A 155 -1.16 15.03 7.69
N ARG A 156 -1.86 14.72 6.59
CA ARG A 156 -1.20 14.49 5.30
C ARG A 156 -0.46 15.73 4.81
N GLN A 157 -1.08 16.91 4.91
CA GLN A 157 -0.46 18.16 4.51
C GLN A 157 0.80 18.45 5.36
N GLU A 158 0.72 18.29 6.68
CA GLU A 158 1.86 18.46 7.57
C GLU A 158 3.01 17.50 7.24
N LEU A 159 2.72 16.23 6.93
CA LEU A 159 3.74 15.28 6.52
C LEU A 159 4.38 15.62 5.17
N VAL A 160 3.65 16.24 4.24
CA VAL A 160 4.17 16.70 2.95
C VAL A 160 5.00 17.98 3.11
N ASN A 161 4.61 18.87 4.02
CA ASN A 161 5.34 20.10 4.33
C ASN A 161 6.69 19.86 5.03
N LYS A 162 6.88 18.68 5.64
CA LYS A 162 8.18 18.28 6.19
C LYS A 162 9.24 18.27 5.07
N PRO A 163 10.48 18.67 5.37
CA PRO A 163 11.55 18.66 4.38
C PRO A 163 11.77 17.25 3.83
N LEU A 164 12.21 17.19 2.57
CA LEU A 164 12.56 15.93 1.94
C LEU A 164 13.67 15.21 2.74
N PRO A 165 13.63 13.87 2.82
CA PRO A 165 14.69 13.11 3.45
C PRO A 165 16.06 13.43 2.84
N THR A 166 17.08 13.58 3.69
CA THR A 166 18.42 14.02 3.26
C THR A 166 19.34 12.85 2.90
N THR A 167 18.98 11.64 3.32
CA THR A 167 19.74 10.42 3.03
C THR A 167 18.97 9.48 2.12
N VAL A 168 19.69 8.80 1.23
CA VAL A 168 19.11 7.84 0.28
C VAL A 168 18.44 6.66 1.01
N ALA A 169 18.94 6.26 2.17
CA ALA A 169 18.39 5.13 2.93
C ALA A 169 16.97 5.41 3.46
N GLU A 170 16.65 6.67 3.77
CA GLU A 170 15.34 7.08 4.28
C GLU A 170 14.22 6.95 3.24
N TYR A 171 14.55 6.99 1.94
CA TYR A 171 13.59 6.80 0.85
C TYR A 171 13.13 5.35 0.68
N LYS A 172 13.89 4.38 1.22
CA LYS A 172 13.55 2.96 1.08
C LYS A 172 12.21 2.67 1.75
N ASN A 173 11.25 2.22 0.94
CA ASN A 173 9.85 2.02 1.36
C ASN A 173 9.19 3.26 1.97
N HIS A 174 9.67 4.48 1.71
CA HIS A 174 9.11 5.72 2.25
C HIS A 174 7.64 5.87 1.80
N PRO A 175 6.70 6.29 2.67
CA PRO A 175 5.28 6.28 2.35
C PRO A 175 4.84 7.38 1.38
N LEU A 176 5.57 8.50 1.32
CA LEU A 176 5.20 9.65 0.47
C LEU A 176 6.10 9.83 -0.76
N TYR A 177 7.30 9.26 -0.75
CA TYR A 177 8.35 9.57 -1.71
C TYR A 177 9.04 8.30 -2.17
N VAL A 178 9.60 8.34 -3.37
CA VAL A 178 10.33 7.22 -3.97
C VAL A 178 11.48 7.76 -4.81
N LEU A 179 12.57 6.99 -4.89
CA LEU A 179 13.63 7.19 -5.86
C LEU A 179 13.44 6.21 -7.02
N GLU A 180 13.74 6.61 -8.25
CA GLU A 180 13.63 5.74 -9.42
C GLU A 180 14.38 4.40 -9.24
N LYS A 181 15.57 4.46 -8.63
CA LYS A 181 16.40 3.29 -8.37
C LYS A 181 15.80 2.28 -7.38
N ASP A 182 14.88 2.75 -6.53
CA ASP A 182 14.25 1.95 -5.47
C ASP A 182 12.93 1.31 -5.94
N LEU A 183 12.54 1.53 -7.20
CA LEU A 183 11.39 0.87 -7.81
C LEU A 183 11.63 -0.64 -7.89
N LEU A 184 10.61 -1.41 -7.52
CA LEU A 184 10.66 -2.85 -7.69
C LEU A 184 10.64 -3.22 -9.17
N LYS A 185 10.99 -4.49 -9.45
CA LYS A 185 11.03 -5.05 -10.81
C LYS A 185 9.73 -4.75 -11.58
N PHE A 186 8.58 -4.98 -10.93
CA PHE A 186 7.23 -4.79 -11.49
C PHE A 186 6.59 -3.46 -11.09
N GLU A 187 7.39 -2.44 -10.82
CA GLU A 187 6.90 -1.07 -10.57
C GLU A 187 7.45 -0.10 -11.62
N GLY A 188 6.69 0.96 -11.87
CA GLY A 188 7.07 2.10 -12.69
C GLY A 188 6.42 3.39 -12.19
N ILE A 189 7.04 4.54 -12.47
CA ILE A 189 6.46 5.86 -12.21
C ILE A 189 5.65 6.28 -13.43
N TYR A 190 4.41 6.75 -13.24
CA TYR A 190 3.55 7.25 -14.32
C TYR A 190 2.91 8.62 -13.98
N PRO A 191 2.89 9.61 -14.89
CA PRO A 191 3.60 9.70 -16.20
C PRO A 191 5.11 9.37 -16.14
N LYS A 192 5.82 9.19 -17.26
CA LYS A 192 7.24 8.78 -17.18
C LYS A 192 8.08 9.82 -16.43
N PRO A 193 9.16 9.44 -15.73
CA PRO A 193 10.01 10.38 -14.99
C PRO A 193 10.52 11.57 -15.81
N GLU A 194 10.71 11.39 -17.12
CA GLU A 194 11.14 12.44 -18.05
C GLU A 194 10.04 13.49 -18.30
N ASP A 195 8.78 13.08 -18.19
CA ASP A 195 7.59 13.92 -18.40
C ASP A 195 7.13 14.63 -17.10
N GLN A 196 7.82 14.38 -15.99
CA GLN A 196 7.46 14.89 -14.67
C GLN A 196 8.55 15.79 -14.10
N LYS A 197 8.14 16.90 -13.46
CA LYS A 197 9.05 17.68 -12.63
C LYS A 197 9.31 16.92 -11.31
N PRO A 198 10.56 16.56 -10.98
CA PRO A 198 10.86 15.91 -9.71
C PRO A 198 10.60 16.87 -8.54
N LEU A 199 10.27 16.32 -7.37
CA LEU A 199 10.06 17.08 -6.14
C LEU A 199 11.39 17.64 -5.58
N GLY A 200 12.50 16.98 -5.92
CA GLY A 200 13.85 17.34 -5.51
C GLY A 200 14.85 16.30 -5.96
N GLU A 201 16.07 16.40 -5.44
CA GLU A 201 17.16 15.47 -5.73
C GLU A 201 17.95 15.15 -4.46
N VAL A 202 18.40 13.91 -4.33
CA VAL A 202 19.28 13.46 -3.25
C VAL A 202 20.42 12.64 -3.84
N ARG A 203 21.66 13.11 -3.68
CA ARG A 203 22.88 12.43 -4.18
C ARG A 203 22.77 11.99 -5.65
N GLY A 204 22.25 12.87 -6.53
CA GLY A 204 22.07 12.56 -7.95
C GLY A 204 20.81 11.76 -8.30
N HIS A 205 19.98 11.38 -7.32
CA HIS A 205 18.72 10.67 -7.57
C HIS A 205 17.52 11.61 -7.45
N LYS A 206 16.74 11.69 -8.52
CA LYS A 206 15.47 12.42 -8.55
C LYS A 206 14.44 11.79 -7.60
N VAL A 207 13.71 12.65 -6.91
CA VAL A 207 12.66 12.28 -5.95
C VAL A 207 11.29 12.47 -6.59
N PHE A 208 10.46 11.44 -6.56
CA PHE A 208 9.09 11.46 -7.05
C PHE A 208 8.08 11.18 -5.93
N PRO A 209 6.84 11.68 -6.04
CA PRO A 209 5.79 11.30 -5.11
C PRO A 209 5.49 9.81 -5.26
N ARG A 210 5.38 9.08 -4.16
CA ARG A 210 5.09 7.63 -4.24
C ARG A 210 3.71 7.32 -4.83
N SER A 211 2.81 8.30 -4.85
CA SER A 211 1.50 8.18 -5.50
C SER A 211 1.57 8.04 -7.02
N THR A 212 2.71 8.34 -7.66
CA THR A 212 2.91 8.10 -9.10
C THR A 212 3.52 6.73 -9.36
N VAL A 213 3.79 5.91 -8.33
CA VAL A 213 4.26 4.53 -8.51
C VAL A 213 3.08 3.63 -8.76
N TYR A 214 3.14 2.90 -9.86
CA TYR A 214 2.13 1.92 -10.24
C TYR A 214 2.76 0.55 -10.44
N THR A 215 1.99 -0.47 -10.06
CA THR A 215 2.31 -1.86 -10.38
C THR A 215 2.11 -2.10 -11.87
N LEU A 216 3.12 -2.69 -12.49
CA LEU A 216 3.12 -3.13 -13.87
C LEU A 216 2.89 -4.63 -13.93
N GLN A 217 2.18 -5.11 -14.95
CA GLN A 217 1.88 -6.53 -15.13
C GLN A 217 2.13 -6.94 -16.58
N SER A 218 2.42 -8.21 -16.82
CA SER A 218 2.43 -8.76 -18.18
C SER A 218 1.01 -8.79 -18.76
N ALA A 219 0.90 -8.84 -20.08
CA ALA A 219 -0.40 -8.96 -20.76
C ALA A 219 -1.25 -10.12 -20.20
N ASN A 220 -0.65 -11.29 -19.99
CA ASN A 220 -1.33 -12.45 -19.40
C ASN A 220 -1.81 -12.23 -17.95
N ASN A 221 -1.09 -11.42 -17.16
CA ASN A 221 -1.55 -11.09 -15.82
C ASN A 221 -2.67 -10.05 -15.83
N TRP A 222 -2.67 -9.10 -16.78
CA TRP A 222 -3.80 -8.18 -16.97
C TRP A 222 -5.08 -8.92 -17.36
N ILE A 223 -5.00 -9.97 -18.17
CA ILE A 223 -6.16 -10.81 -18.55
C ILE A 223 -6.83 -11.41 -17.30
N LYS A 224 -6.06 -11.83 -16.29
CA LYS A 224 -6.62 -12.34 -15.01
C LYS A 224 -7.45 -11.30 -14.27
N MET A 225 -7.19 -10.02 -14.52
CA MET A 225 -7.94 -8.89 -13.96
C MET A 225 -9.06 -8.41 -14.90
N ALA A 226 -9.43 -9.21 -15.91
CA ALA A 226 -10.36 -8.85 -16.98
C ALA A 226 -9.97 -7.55 -17.71
N ARG A 227 -8.68 -7.42 -18.05
CA ARG A 227 -8.16 -6.33 -18.88
C ARG A 227 -7.26 -6.85 -19.99
N SER A 228 -7.27 -6.15 -21.11
CA SER A 228 -6.35 -6.40 -22.23
C SER A 228 -5.44 -5.20 -22.41
N VAL A 229 -4.19 -5.44 -22.81
CA VAL A 229 -3.32 -4.37 -23.31
C VAL A 229 -3.95 -3.85 -24.61
N LYS A 230 -4.02 -2.52 -24.78
CA LYS A 230 -4.59 -1.94 -26.00
C LYS A 230 -3.72 -2.33 -27.19
N GLU A 231 -4.35 -2.49 -28.35
CA GLU A 231 -3.67 -2.86 -29.58
C GLU A 231 -2.62 -1.80 -29.96
N GLY A 232 -1.40 -2.24 -30.32
CA GLY A 232 -0.29 -1.37 -30.70
C GLY A 232 0.46 -0.69 -29.55
N GLU A 233 0.12 -0.92 -28.29
CA GLU A 233 0.88 -0.37 -27.15
C GLU A 233 2.26 -1.03 -27.03
N GLU A 234 3.29 -0.20 -26.86
CA GLU A 234 4.65 -0.65 -26.52
C GLU A 234 4.77 -0.95 -25.02
N PRO A 235 5.63 -1.91 -24.60
CA PRO A 235 5.83 -2.20 -23.19
C PRO A 235 6.34 -0.97 -22.41
N TYR A 236 5.74 -0.69 -21.26
CA TYR A 236 6.23 0.40 -20.39
C TYR A 236 7.63 0.13 -19.88
N LYS A 237 7.92 -1.14 -19.60
CA LYS A 237 9.19 -1.62 -19.07
C LYS A 237 9.37 -3.07 -19.54
N VAL A 238 10.61 -3.43 -19.85
CA VAL A 238 10.99 -4.81 -20.19
C VAL A 238 11.88 -5.33 -19.07
N VAL A 239 11.53 -6.48 -18.50
CA VAL A 239 12.26 -7.07 -17.37
C VAL A 239 12.74 -8.47 -17.68
N LYS A 240 13.81 -8.92 -17.04
CA LYS A 240 14.26 -10.31 -17.16
C LYS A 240 13.15 -11.27 -16.73
N ALA A 241 12.78 -12.23 -17.56
CA ALA A 241 11.79 -13.24 -17.19
C ALA A 241 12.34 -14.17 -16.09
N ARG A 242 11.45 -14.85 -15.36
CA ARG A 242 11.86 -15.86 -14.39
C ARG A 242 12.43 -17.06 -15.13
N THR A 243 13.63 -17.49 -14.75
CA THR A 243 14.26 -18.69 -15.31
C THR A 243 13.53 -19.95 -14.85
N ASN A 244 13.36 -20.92 -15.75
CA ASN A 244 12.82 -22.22 -15.39
C ASN A 244 13.91 -23.05 -14.68
N PRO A 245 13.75 -23.40 -13.38
CA PRO A 245 14.77 -24.13 -12.64
C PRO A 245 15.00 -25.56 -13.17
N ARG A 246 14.03 -26.13 -13.91
CA ARG A 246 14.12 -27.48 -14.48
C ARG A 246 15.09 -27.59 -15.67
N ILE A 247 15.46 -26.46 -16.28
CA ILE A 247 16.40 -26.43 -17.39
C ILE A 247 17.82 -26.31 -16.81
N PRO A 248 18.79 -27.14 -17.24
CA PRO A 248 20.21 -27.01 -16.85
C PRO A 248 20.75 -25.61 -17.14
N ILE A 249 21.65 -25.08 -16.30
CA ILE A 249 22.12 -23.69 -16.37
C ILE A 249 22.74 -23.38 -17.73
N GLU A 250 23.47 -24.34 -18.29
CA GLU A 250 24.17 -24.27 -19.57
C GLU A 250 23.22 -24.09 -20.76
N GLN A 251 21.97 -24.53 -20.61
CA GLN A 251 20.92 -24.46 -21.63
C GLN A 251 19.91 -23.33 -21.37
N ARG A 252 20.11 -22.52 -20.32
CA ARG A 252 19.19 -21.42 -19.98
C ARG A 252 19.44 -20.22 -20.88
N GLU A 253 18.54 -20.01 -21.83
CA GLU A 253 18.45 -18.75 -22.54
C GLU A 253 17.81 -17.66 -21.68
N GLN A 254 18.38 -16.46 -21.69
CA GLN A 254 17.83 -15.30 -20.99
C GLN A 254 16.60 -14.79 -21.75
N LYS A 255 15.42 -15.07 -21.20
CA LYS A 255 14.15 -14.52 -21.69
C LYS A 255 13.83 -13.18 -21.05
N TYR A 256 13.10 -12.35 -21.77
CA TYR A 256 12.58 -11.07 -21.29
C TYR A 256 11.05 -11.12 -21.20
N LEU A 257 10.49 -10.25 -20.38
CA LEU A 257 9.07 -10.13 -20.12
C LEU A 257 8.66 -8.68 -20.22
N ASP A 258 7.74 -8.43 -21.13
CA ASP A 258 7.10 -7.15 -21.35
C ASP A 258 6.04 -6.91 -20.27
N ILE A 259 6.09 -5.73 -19.65
CA ILE A 259 5.16 -5.35 -18.59
C ILE A 259 4.58 -3.96 -18.86
N PHE A 260 3.28 -3.84 -18.59
CA PHE A 260 2.43 -2.73 -18.97
C PHE A 260 1.77 -2.13 -17.74
N GLY A 261 1.54 -0.82 -17.77
CA GLY A 261 0.79 -0.11 -16.74
C GLY A 261 -0.72 -0.15 -16.98
N TYR A 262 -1.51 0.16 -15.94
CA TYR A 262 -2.97 0.18 -16.04
C TYR A 262 -3.48 1.11 -17.16
N TRP A 263 -2.82 2.25 -17.38
CA TRP A 263 -3.18 3.25 -18.42
C TRP A 263 -3.03 2.73 -19.86
N GLN A 264 -2.23 1.67 -20.08
CA GLN A 264 -2.04 1.01 -21.37
C GLN A 264 -3.05 -0.12 -21.63
N THR A 265 -3.99 -0.31 -20.71
CA THR A 265 -4.95 -1.40 -20.78
C THR A 265 -6.37 -0.87 -20.92
N GLU A 266 -7.24 -1.67 -21.50
CA GLU A 266 -8.67 -1.45 -21.56
C GLU A 266 -9.43 -2.64 -20.94
N PRO A 267 -10.72 -2.47 -20.55
CA PRO A 267 -11.54 -3.60 -20.12
C PRO A 267 -11.51 -4.72 -21.15
N PHE A 268 -11.31 -5.96 -20.69
CA PHE A 268 -11.31 -7.14 -21.55
C PHE A 268 -12.65 -7.26 -22.27
N ARG A 269 -12.61 -7.33 -23.60
CA ARG A 269 -13.79 -7.53 -24.43
C ARG A 269 -13.96 -9.02 -24.66
N PRO A 270 -14.96 -9.67 -24.03
CA PRO A 270 -15.15 -11.10 -24.22
C PRO A 270 -15.47 -11.40 -25.70
N PRO A 271 -14.92 -12.49 -26.25
CA PRO A 271 -15.18 -12.86 -27.62
C PRO A 271 -16.65 -13.28 -27.77
N LYS A 272 -17.20 -13.14 -28.97
CA LYS A 272 -18.60 -13.52 -29.26
C LYS A 272 -18.66 -14.97 -29.70
N VAL A 273 -19.73 -15.66 -29.34
CA VAL A 273 -20.04 -16.97 -29.90
C VAL A 273 -20.36 -16.81 -31.39
N GLU A 274 -19.67 -17.57 -32.24
CA GLU A 274 -19.86 -17.55 -33.69
C GLU A 274 -20.27 -18.95 -34.17
N ASN A 275 -21.31 -19.03 -35.00
CA ASN A 275 -21.83 -20.29 -35.56
C ASN A 275 -22.13 -21.36 -34.49
N GLY A 276 -22.60 -20.95 -33.31
CA GLY A 276 -22.88 -21.85 -32.20
C GLY A 276 -21.64 -22.48 -31.55
N ARG A 277 -20.44 -21.94 -31.81
CA ARG A 277 -19.18 -22.42 -31.22
C ARG A 277 -18.62 -21.39 -30.26
N ILE A 278 -18.25 -21.85 -29.07
CA ILE A 278 -17.67 -20.98 -28.04
C ILE A 278 -16.18 -20.79 -28.36
N PRO A 279 -15.68 -19.54 -28.46
CA PRO A 279 -14.27 -19.25 -28.70
C PRO A 279 -13.39 -19.86 -27.61
N ARG A 280 -12.30 -20.53 -28.01
CA ARG A 280 -11.40 -21.26 -27.11
C ARG A 280 -10.00 -20.67 -27.18
N ASN A 281 -9.25 -20.77 -26.09
CA ASN A 281 -7.82 -20.50 -26.08
C ASN A 281 -7.03 -21.66 -26.75
N GLU A 282 -5.71 -21.49 -26.85
CA GLU A 282 -4.78 -22.48 -27.42
C GLU A 282 -4.84 -23.87 -26.74
N TYR A 283 -5.36 -23.94 -25.52
CA TYR A 283 -5.51 -25.17 -24.75
C TYR A 283 -6.91 -25.80 -24.86
N GLY A 284 -7.79 -25.23 -25.70
CA GLY A 284 -9.15 -25.73 -25.91
C GLY A 284 -10.15 -25.37 -24.80
N ASN A 285 -9.80 -24.44 -23.91
CA ASN A 285 -10.63 -24.01 -22.78
C ASN A 285 -10.99 -22.52 -22.89
N VAL A 286 -11.85 -22.02 -21.99
CA VAL A 286 -12.11 -20.57 -21.82
C VAL A 286 -11.47 -20.09 -20.52
N TYR A 287 -10.81 -18.93 -20.56
CA TYR A 287 -10.39 -18.24 -19.33
C TYR A 287 -11.56 -17.50 -18.70
N MET A 288 -11.94 -17.91 -17.49
CA MET A 288 -13.06 -17.38 -16.71
C MET A 288 -12.58 -16.86 -15.35
N TYR A 289 -11.57 -15.99 -15.35
CA TYR A 289 -11.03 -15.41 -14.11
C TYR A 289 -11.99 -14.40 -13.44
N GLN A 290 -12.86 -13.77 -14.24
CA GLN A 290 -13.89 -12.85 -13.80
C GLN A 290 -15.20 -13.14 -14.54
N PRO A 291 -16.37 -12.89 -13.94
CA PRO A 291 -17.67 -13.11 -14.61
C PRO A 291 -17.81 -12.37 -15.95
N SER A 292 -17.23 -11.17 -16.06
CA SER A 292 -17.25 -10.34 -17.28
C SER A 292 -16.46 -10.92 -18.46
N MET A 293 -15.67 -11.97 -18.24
CA MET A 293 -14.92 -12.65 -19.31
C MET A 293 -15.74 -13.69 -20.06
N CYS A 294 -16.99 -13.96 -19.63
CA CYS A 294 -17.84 -14.93 -20.29
C CYS A 294 -18.09 -14.53 -21.75
N PRO A 295 -17.85 -15.43 -22.73
CA PRO A 295 -18.14 -15.16 -24.12
C PRO A 295 -19.59 -14.71 -24.33
N VAL A 296 -19.79 -13.71 -25.17
CA VAL A 296 -21.13 -13.17 -25.42
C VAL A 296 -21.97 -14.21 -26.16
N GLY A 297 -23.14 -14.57 -25.63
CA GLY A 297 -24.00 -15.66 -26.11
C GLY A 297 -23.73 -17.01 -25.44
N ALA A 298 -22.83 -17.05 -24.46
CA ALA A 298 -22.59 -18.19 -23.59
C ALA A 298 -22.87 -17.83 -22.12
N VAL A 299 -23.04 -18.85 -21.30
CA VAL A 299 -23.12 -18.72 -19.83
C VAL A 299 -22.14 -19.68 -19.17
N HIS A 300 -21.49 -19.22 -18.11
CA HIS A 300 -20.62 -20.04 -17.28
C HIS A 300 -21.44 -20.76 -16.20
N ILE A 301 -21.57 -22.07 -16.33
CA ILE A 301 -22.24 -22.93 -15.34
C ILE A 301 -21.16 -23.56 -14.46
N ARG A 302 -21.24 -23.32 -13.15
CA ARG A 302 -20.32 -23.86 -12.14
C ARG A 302 -20.83 -25.15 -11.51
N LEU A 303 -20.98 -26.18 -12.36
CA LEU A 303 -21.38 -27.53 -11.95
C LEU A 303 -20.35 -28.55 -12.43
N PRO A 304 -20.09 -29.63 -11.66
CA PRO A 304 -19.14 -30.66 -12.07
C PRO A 304 -19.70 -31.53 -13.21
N GLY A 305 -18.81 -32.11 -14.02
CA GLY A 305 -19.18 -33.13 -15.00
C GLY A 305 -19.92 -32.64 -16.25
N LEU A 306 -20.02 -31.32 -16.48
CA LEU A 306 -20.71 -30.74 -17.64
C LEU A 306 -20.26 -31.30 -19.01
N PRO A 307 -18.97 -31.58 -19.29
CA PRO A 307 -18.57 -32.23 -20.54
C PRO A 307 -19.18 -33.62 -20.77
N ASN A 308 -19.49 -34.37 -19.70
CA ASN A 308 -20.18 -35.66 -19.81
C ASN A 308 -21.66 -35.46 -20.10
N ILE A 309 -22.28 -34.45 -19.51
CA ILE A 309 -23.68 -34.08 -19.75
C ILE A 309 -23.87 -33.61 -21.19
N ALA A 310 -22.94 -32.80 -21.71
CA ALA A 310 -22.94 -32.37 -23.10
C ALA A 310 -23.04 -33.56 -24.08
N ARG A 311 -22.25 -34.62 -23.85
CA ARG A 311 -22.28 -35.85 -24.65
C ARG A 311 -23.62 -36.60 -24.55
N ARG A 312 -24.26 -36.62 -23.37
CA ARG A 312 -25.58 -37.24 -23.17
C ARG A 312 -26.69 -36.48 -23.88
N LEU A 313 -26.61 -35.15 -23.91
CA LEU A 313 -27.58 -34.26 -24.55
C LEU A 313 -27.39 -34.16 -26.08
N GLY A 314 -26.77 -35.15 -26.72
CA GLY A 314 -26.57 -35.16 -28.18
C GLY A 314 -25.34 -34.40 -28.67
N GLY A 315 -24.37 -34.10 -27.80
CA GLY A 315 -23.12 -33.45 -28.18
C GLY A 315 -23.22 -31.92 -28.25
N LEU A 316 -23.98 -31.31 -27.35
CA LEU A 316 -24.10 -29.84 -27.26
C LEU A 316 -22.74 -29.18 -26.97
N GLU A 317 -22.57 -27.93 -27.42
CA GLU A 317 -21.32 -27.20 -27.23
C GLU A 317 -21.10 -26.90 -25.73
N CYS A 318 -19.96 -27.36 -25.22
CA CYS A 318 -19.56 -27.22 -23.83
C CYS A 318 -18.04 -27.08 -23.77
N VAL A 319 -17.55 -25.98 -23.21
CA VAL A 319 -16.11 -25.68 -23.13
C VAL A 319 -15.68 -25.51 -21.67
N PRO A 320 -14.70 -26.29 -21.16
CA PRO A 320 -14.23 -26.17 -19.79
C PRO A 320 -13.76 -24.75 -19.44
N ALA A 321 -14.13 -24.29 -18.24
CA ALA A 321 -13.82 -22.94 -17.76
C ALA A 321 -12.65 -22.97 -16.77
N VAL A 322 -11.52 -22.38 -17.15
CA VAL A 322 -10.36 -22.20 -16.28
C VAL A 322 -10.55 -20.93 -15.47
N VAL A 323 -10.78 -21.07 -14.16
CA VAL A 323 -11.07 -19.95 -13.25
C VAL A 323 -9.84 -19.51 -12.44
N GLY A 324 -8.80 -20.32 -12.43
CA GLY A 324 -7.60 -20.06 -11.64
C GLY A 324 -6.48 -21.04 -11.92
N TRP A 325 -5.44 -20.96 -11.10
CA TRP A 325 -4.28 -21.85 -11.17
C TRP A 325 -3.90 -22.26 -9.76
N GLU A 326 -3.69 -23.55 -9.56
CA GLU A 326 -3.16 -24.10 -8.33
C GLU A 326 -1.66 -24.37 -8.49
N PHE A 327 -0.90 -24.00 -7.47
CA PHE A 327 0.54 -24.19 -7.42
C PHE A 327 0.84 -25.15 -6.28
N ASN A 328 1.19 -26.38 -6.61
CA ASN A 328 1.80 -27.28 -5.64
C ASN A 328 3.32 -27.27 -5.81
N SER A 329 4.04 -27.86 -4.87
CA SER A 329 5.52 -27.88 -4.85
C SER A 329 6.16 -28.45 -6.12
N CYS A 330 5.40 -29.20 -6.93
CA CYS A 330 5.91 -29.93 -8.07
C CYS A 330 5.37 -29.45 -9.43
N ALA A 331 4.19 -28.82 -9.53
CA ALA A 331 3.59 -28.41 -10.79
C ALA A 331 2.49 -27.35 -10.64
N ASN A 332 2.15 -26.72 -11.78
CA ASN A 332 1.10 -25.73 -11.91
C ASN A 332 -0.07 -26.38 -12.64
N PHE A 333 -1.27 -26.36 -12.04
CA PHE A 333 -2.47 -26.97 -12.63
C PHE A 333 -3.56 -25.93 -12.83
N PRO A 334 -4.26 -25.92 -13.98
CA PRO A 334 -5.41 -25.05 -14.15
C PRO A 334 -6.56 -25.53 -13.25
N ILE A 335 -7.15 -24.62 -12.50
CA ILE A 335 -8.37 -24.88 -11.74
C ILE A 335 -9.53 -24.75 -12.73
N ILE A 336 -10.15 -25.89 -13.04
CA ILE A 336 -11.33 -25.96 -13.91
C ILE A 336 -12.56 -26.02 -13.00
N GLU A 337 -13.41 -25.01 -13.11
CA GLU A 337 -14.67 -24.95 -12.36
C GLU A 337 -15.83 -24.81 -13.34
N GLY A 338 -16.48 -25.93 -13.61
CA GLY A 338 -17.59 -26.00 -14.56
C GLY A 338 -17.17 -25.72 -16.01
N ALA A 339 -18.10 -25.17 -16.80
CA ALA A 339 -17.93 -24.96 -18.23
C ALA A 339 -18.79 -23.80 -18.76
N CYS A 340 -18.36 -23.21 -19.86
CA CYS A 340 -19.18 -22.33 -20.68
C CYS A 340 -20.03 -23.17 -21.63
N VAL A 341 -21.33 -22.90 -21.67
CA VAL A 341 -22.30 -23.50 -22.59
C VAL A 341 -23.05 -22.40 -23.32
N LEU A 342 -23.68 -22.70 -24.44
CA LEU A 342 -24.54 -21.73 -25.14
C LEU A 342 -25.71 -21.33 -24.24
N GLU A 343 -26.05 -20.05 -24.24
CA GLU A 343 -27.10 -19.49 -23.37
C GLU A 343 -28.44 -20.21 -23.57
N LYS A 344 -28.80 -20.49 -24.82
CA LYS A 344 -30.03 -21.23 -25.19
C LYS A 344 -30.11 -22.66 -24.62
N ASP A 345 -28.96 -23.30 -24.37
CA ASP A 345 -28.87 -24.70 -23.95
C ASP A 345 -28.66 -24.81 -22.43
N ALA A 346 -28.45 -23.69 -21.73
CA ALA A 346 -28.05 -23.66 -20.33
C ALA A 346 -29.03 -24.41 -19.40
N GLN A 347 -30.33 -24.24 -19.62
CA GLN A 347 -31.35 -24.88 -18.80
C GLN A 347 -31.33 -26.41 -18.96
N LEU A 348 -31.08 -26.91 -20.18
CA LEU A 348 -30.98 -28.35 -20.45
C LEU A 348 -29.81 -28.98 -19.67
N PHE A 349 -28.68 -28.29 -19.60
CA PHE A 349 -27.54 -28.73 -18.80
C PHE A 349 -27.87 -28.80 -17.30
N ILE A 350 -28.54 -27.78 -16.77
CA ILE A 350 -28.91 -27.71 -15.35
C ILE A 350 -29.89 -28.83 -14.99
N ASP A 351 -30.90 -29.05 -15.82
CA ASP A 351 -31.96 -30.04 -15.55
C ASP A 351 -31.41 -31.47 -15.63
N GLU A 352 -30.59 -31.77 -16.65
CA GLU A 352 -29.94 -33.07 -16.75
C GLU A 352 -28.95 -33.32 -15.62
N TRP A 353 -28.21 -32.28 -15.17
CA TRP A 353 -27.34 -32.39 -13.99
C TRP A 353 -28.13 -32.75 -12.73
N LYS A 354 -29.24 -32.03 -12.46
CA LYS A 354 -30.12 -32.30 -11.31
C LYS A 354 -30.68 -33.72 -11.35
N ARG A 355 -31.09 -34.20 -12.53
CA ARG A 355 -31.60 -35.57 -12.71
C ARG A 355 -30.55 -36.62 -12.38
N LEU A 356 -29.30 -36.41 -12.81
CA LEU A 356 -28.18 -37.32 -12.54
C LEU A 356 -27.80 -37.33 -11.06
N GLU A 357 -27.78 -36.17 -10.39
CA GLU A 357 -27.49 -36.10 -8.96
C GLU A 357 -28.58 -36.76 -8.12
N SER A 358 -29.87 -36.52 -8.41
CA SER A 358 -30.97 -37.23 -7.73
C SER A 358 -30.85 -38.75 -7.87
N THR A 359 -30.50 -39.24 -9.07
CA THR A 359 -30.29 -40.67 -9.31
C THR A 359 -29.09 -41.22 -8.53
N ARG A 360 -28.05 -40.39 -8.33
CA ARG A 360 -26.86 -40.76 -7.56
C ARG A 360 -27.16 -40.82 -6.07
N GLU A 361 -27.85 -39.83 -5.52
CA GLU A 361 -28.27 -39.79 -4.12
C GLU A 361 -29.17 -40.99 -3.77
N GLU A 362 -30.14 -41.33 -4.64
CA GLU A 362 -30.99 -42.51 -4.45
C GLU A 362 -30.19 -43.83 -4.40
N ARG A 363 -29.13 -43.94 -5.21
CA ARG A 363 -28.24 -45.12 -5.21
C ARG A 363 -27.37 -45.16 -3.96
N GLU A 364 -26.78 -44.04 -3.58
CA GLU A 364 -25.95 -43.94 -2.36
C GLU A 364 -26.79 -44.25 -1.11
N ASN A 365 -28.03 -43.76 -1.03
CA ASN A 365 -28.97 -44.05 0.06
C ASN A 365 -29.43 -45.52 0.11
N LYS A 366 -29.59 -46.18 -1.04
CA LYS A 366 -29.90 -47.62 -1.10
C LYS A 366 -28.73 -48.49 -0.64
N VAL A 367 -27.50 -48.07 -0.94
CA VAL A 367 -26.28 -48.78 -0.55
C VAL A 367 -25.97 -48.60 0.95
N SER A 368 -26.18 -47.41 1.50
CA SER A 368 -25.98 -47.16 2.94
C SER A 368 -27.04 -47.82 3.83
N GLY A 369 -28.27 -48.00 3.34
CA GLY A 369 -29.35 -48.69 4.06
C GLY A 369 -29.25 -50.22 4.11
N HIS A 370 -28.38 -50.86 3.31
CA HIS A 370 -28.17 -52.32 3.33
C HIS A 370 -26.96 -52.74 4.19
N GLY A 371 -26.28 -51.79 4.84
CA GLY A 371 -25.11 -52.02 5.70
C GLY A 371 -25.32 -51.72 7.19
N SER A 372 -26.57 -51.55 7.64
CA SER A 372 -26.94 -51.36 9.06
C SER A 372 -27.71 -52.56 9.60
#